data_AF-A0A1I3BNI4-F1
#
_entry.id   AF-A0A1I3BNI4-F1
#
_cell.length_a   1.000
_cell.length_b   1.000
_cell.length_c   1.000
_cell.angle_alpha   90.00
_cell.angle_beta   90.00
_cell.angle_gamma   90.00
#
_symmetry.space_group_name_H-M   'P 1'
#
loop_
_entity.id
_entity.type
_entity.pdbx_description
1 polymer ?
#
loop_
_entity_poly.entity_id
_entity_poly.type
_entity_poly.pdbx_seq_one_letter_code
_entity_poly.pdbx_strand_id
1 'polypeptide(L)'
;MTIRVHHPLHLLRLRFPVMFRITVLNGTLYLRNHGASKKLLCGESTAVPAFLRFDCDVMPLQHRAAEFSLEVASAPVDAHQVTERKKEWSRPLAQHIFMSPQGSWTAACVAHQWQVTPQKARARLFAEGEALRSLVREQRVAHALYMAARADGSDSHDLATIAVRSGFASMAAFSDICEEMTGVPADAFLQ
;
A
#
# COMPACT_ATOMS: atom_id res chain seq x y z
N MET A 1 -8.09 14.44 -4.06
CA MET A 1 -8.67 13.16 -3.63
C MET A 1 -7.96 12.72 -2.36
N THR A 2 -8.71 12.32 -1.34
CA THR A 2 -8.22 12.20 0.04
C THR A 2 -8.85 11.02 0.78
N ILE A 3 -8.08 10.44 1.70
CA ILE A 3 -8.61 9.57 2.76
C ILE A 3 -9.05 10.48 3.89
N ARG A 4 -10.29 10.32 4.34
CA ARG A 4 -10.86 10.99 5.50
C ARG A 4 -11.02 9.97 6.62
N VAL A 5 -10.61 10.33 7.83
CA VAL A 5 -10.70 9.45 9.00
C VAL A 5 -11.15 10.24 10.23
N HIS A 6 -12.25 9.83 10.84
CA HIS A 6 -12.77 10.43 12.06
C HIS A 6 -12.15 9.89 13.37
N HIS A 7 -11.33 8.84 13.28
CA HIS A 7 -10.72 8.14 14.41
C HIS A 7 -9.20 7.99 14.19
N PRO A 8 -8.40 7.80 15.25
CA PRO A 8 -7.01 7.41 15.10
C PRO A 8 -6.86 6.15 14.25
N LEU A 9 -6.00 6.20 13.24
CA LEU A 9 -5.74 5.10 12.32
C LEU A 9 -4.24 4.77 12.31
N HIS A 10 -3.90 3.48 12.42
CA HIS A 10 -2.52 3.02 12.57
C HIS A 10 -2.12 2.05 11.45
N LEU A 11 -1.72 2.56 10.29
CA LEU A 11 -1.30 1.71 9.19
C LEU A 11 0.11 1.16 9.49
N LEU A 12 0.28 -0.15 9.58
CA LEU A 12 1.57 -0.75 9.94
C LEU A 12 2.22 -1.41 8.72
N ARG A 13 3.55 -1.30 8.65
CA ARG A 13 4.41 -1.99 7.67
C ARG A 13 3.95 -1.80 6.22
N LEU A 14 3.43 -0.63 5.90
CA LEU A 14 3.05 -0.28 4.54
C LEU A 14 4.28 -0.29 3.64
N ARG A 15 4.09 -0.82 2.44
CA ARG A 15 5.11 -0.81 1.39
C ARG A 15 4.46 -0.63 0.04
N PHE A 16 4.65 0.55 -0.53
CA PHE A 16 4.22 0.83 -1.88
C PHE A 16 5.31 0.42 -2.89
N PRO A 17 4.94 -0.15 -4.04
CA PRO A 17 5.92 -0.59 -5.04
C PRO A 17 6.34 0.52 -6.00
N VAL A 18 5.72 1.71 -5.87
CA VAL A 18 6.06 2.95 -6.56
C VAL A 18 6.19 4.07 -5.54
N MET A 19 6.81 5.18 -5.94
CA MET A 19 6.97 6.34 -5.07
C MET A 19 5.64 7.06 -4.94
N PHE A 20 5.29 7.45 -3.72
CA PHE A 20 4.07 8.23 -3.44
C PHE A 20 4.42 9.54 -2.74
N ARG A 21 3.66 10.59 -3.05
CA ARG A 21 3.58 11.80 -2.25
C ARG A 21 2.38 11.68 -1.32
N ILE A 22 2.62 11.87 -0.04
CA ILE A 22 1.59 11.99 0.98
C ILE A 22 1.46 13.48 1.30
N THR A 23 0.24 14.02 1.22
CA THR A 23 -0.05 15.42 1.57
C THR A 23 -1.15 15.45 2.62
N VAL A 24 -0.92 16.16 3.72
CA VAL A 24 -1.91 16.31 4.80
C VAL A 24 -2.79 17.52 4.49
N LEU A 25 -4.09 17.31 4.31
CA LEU A 25 -5.05 18.40 4.13
C LEU A 25 -5.68 18.83 5.45
N ASN A 26 -5.84 17.90 6.40
CA ASN A 26 -6.31 18.19 7.75
C ASN A 26 -5.81 17.12 8.73
N GLY A 27 -5.69 17.44 10.02
CA GLY A 27 -5.18 16.49 11.00
C GLY A 27 -3.67 16.48 11.13
N THR A 28 -3.12 15.38 11.63
CA THR A 28 -1.67 15.15 11.76
C THR A 28 -1.34 13.73 11.33
N LEU A 29 -0.26 13.56 10.57
CA LEU A 29 0.27 12.25 10.20
C LEU A 29 1.64 12.04 10.84
N TYR A 30 1.92 10.83 11.31
CA TYR A 30 3.24 10.40 11.75
C TYR A 30 3.70 9.24 10.88
N LEU A 31 4.77 9.46 10.14
CA LEU A 31 5.40 8.43 9.32
C LEU A 31 6.64 7.91 10.04
N ARG A 32 6.70 6.61 10.28
CA ARG A 32 7.80 5.98 11.01
C ARG A 32 8.41 4.87 10.16
N ASN A 33 9.72 4.85 10.02
CA ASN A 33 10.45 3.72 9.45
C ASN A 33 11.60 3.31 10.39
N HIS A 34 12.36 2.28 10.03
CA HIS A 34 13.44 1.75 10.88
C HIS A 34 14.53 2.76 11.24
N GLY A 35 14.65 3.91 10.56
CA GLY A 35 15.71 4.89 10.79
C GLY A 35 15.24 6.33 11.03
N ALA A 36 13.94 6.61 10.92
CA ALA A 36 13.42 7.97 10.99
C ALA A 36 11.94 7.99 11.40
N SER A 37 11.56 9.07 12.08
CA SER A 37 10.18 9.45 12.32
C SER A 37 9.96 10.86 11.77
N LYS A 38 8.88 11.05 11.04
CA LYS A 38 8.50 12.33 10.45
C LYS A 38 7.05 12.63 10.81
N LYS A 39 6.85 13.74 11.53
CA LYS A 39 5.52 14.32 11.75
C LYS A 39 5.20 15.23 10.55
N LEU A 40 3.98 15.12 10.03
CA LEU A 40 3.41 16.00 9.02
C LEU A 40 2.18 16.70 9.59
N LEU A 41 2.17 18.02 9.48
CA LEU A 41 1.06 18.90 9.83
C LEU A 41 0.21 19.23 8.61
N CYS A 42 -0.97 19.80 8.84
CA CYS A 42 -1.84 20.35 7.81
C CYS A 42 -1.07 21.24 6.81
N GLY A 43 -1.18 20.94 5.52
CA GLY A 43 -0.49 21.61 4.42
C GLY A 43 0.88 21.01 4.06
N GLU A 44 1.45 20.15 4.90
CA GLU A 44 2.75 19.54 4.63
C GLU A 44 2.64 18.32 3.72
N SER A 45 3.69 18.08 2.94
CA SER A 45 3.81 16.89 2.11
C SER A 45 5.18 16.25 2.20
N THR A 46 5.25 14.95 1.91
CA THR A 46 6.52 14.22 1.79
C THR A 46 6.42 13.14 0.73
N ALA A 47 7.53 12.88 0.06
CA ALA A 47 7.68 11.71 -0.78
C ALA A 47 8.09 10.50 0.08
N VAL A 48 7.46 9.36 -0.18
CA VAL A 48 7.82 8.04 0.34
C VAL A 48 8.42 7.24 -0.83
N PRO A 49 9.72 6.89 -0.77
CA PRO A 49 10.37 6.07 -1.78
C PRO A 49 9.67 4.72 -2.00
N ALA A 50 9.74 4.22 -3.24
CA ALA A 50 9.28 2.88 -3.56
C ALA A 50 9.99 1.82 -2.70
N PHE A 51 9.24 0.81 -2.26
CA PHE A 51 9.67 -0.30 -1.41
C PHE A 51 10.14 0.06 0.00
N LEU A 52 10.11 1.34 0.39
CA LEU A 52 10.33 1.72 1.78
C LEU A 52 9.20 1.16 2.63
N ARG A 53 9.54 0.43 3.69
CA ARG A 53 8.59 0.04 4.72
C ARG A 53 8.43 1.17 5.73
N PHE A 54 7.20 1.52 6.03
CA PHE A 54 6.88 2.53 7.03
C PHE A 54 5.54 2.24 7.69
N ASP A 55 5.41 2.71 8.91
CA ASP A 55 4.15 2.83 9.63
C ASP A 55 3.62 4.26 9.42
N CYS A 56 2.30 4.42 9.38
CA CYS A 56 1.63 5.69 9.26
C CYS A 56 0.52 5.79 10.31
N ASP A 57 0.71 6.68 11.28
CA ASP A 57 -0.33 7.00 12.25
C ASP A 57 -1.05 8.28 11.81
N VAL A 58 -2.36 8.17 11.60
CA VAL A 58 -3.23 9.27 11.20
C VAL A 58 -4.03 9.70 12.42
N MET A 59 -3.87 10.95 12.84
CA MET A 59 -4.47 11.51 14.04
C MET A 59 -5.45 12.65 13.67
N PRO A 60 -6.75 12.46 13.89
CA PRO A 60 -7.75 13.53 13.76
C PRO A 60 -7.51 14.67 14.75
N LEU A 61 -8.01 15.86 14.44
CA LEU A 61 -8.08 16.97 15.38
C LEU A 61 -9.41 16.93 16.14
N GLN A 62 -9.52 17.58 17.30
CA GLN A 62 -10.76 17.63 18.05
C GLN A 62 -11.92 18.10 17.15
N HIS A 63 -12.94 17.25 17.01
CA HIS A 63 -14.12 17.45 16.18
C HIS A 63 -13.89 17.60 14.65
N ARG A 64 -12.69 17.28 14.13
CA ARG A 64 -12.40 17.32 12.69
C ARG A 64 -11.65 16.07 12.25
N ALA A 65 -12.16 15.41 11.20
CA ALA A 65 -11.50 14.27 10.60
C ALA A 65 -10.09 14.62 10.10
N ALA A 66 -9.15 13.69 10.27
CA ALA A 66 -7.89 13.77 9.54
C ALA A 66 -8.16 13.54 8.05
N GLU A 67 -7.46 14.27 7.20
CA GLU A 67 -7.61 14.19 5.76
C GLU A 67 -6.23 14.22 5.10
N PHE A 68 -5.93 13.24 4.25
CA PHE A 68 -4.66 13.19 3.52
C PHE A 68 -4.81 12.61 2.13
N SER A 69 -4.03 13.09 1.16
CA SER A 69 -3.98 12.54 -0.19
C SER A 69 -2.78 11.62 -0.39
N LEU A 70 -2.94 10.65 -1.30
CA LEU A 70 -1.88 9.81 -1.82
C LEU A 70 -1.80 9.99 -3.34
N GLU A 71 -0.66 10.47 -3.82
CA GLU A 71 -0.42 10.71 -5.24
C GLU A 71 0.80 9.94 -5.71
N VAL A 72 0.71 9.24 -6.84
CA VAL A 72 1.89 8.65 -7.46
C VAL A 72 2.83 9.79 -7.84
N ALA A 73 4.04 9.74 -7.31
CA ALA A 73 5.03 10.76 -7.57
C ALA A 73 6.05 10.24 -8.59
N SER A 74 6.39 11.06 -9.57
CA SER A 74 7.51 10.79 -10.46
C SER A 74 8.79 10.75 -9.62
N ALA A 75 9.54 9.64 -9.68
CA ALA A 75 10.82 9.55 -8.99
C ALA A 75 11.71 10.73 -9.41
N PRO A 76 12.40 11.42 -8.47
CA PRO A 76 13.48 12.31 -8.84
C PRO A 76 14.46 11.52 -9.71
N VAL A 77 14.98 12.15 -10.76
CA VAL A 77 15.96 11.55 -11.68
C VAL A 77 17.14 10.92 -10.92
N ASP A 78 17.45 11.46 -9.72
CA ASP A 78 18.55 11.03 -8.86
C ASP A 78 18.17 10.07 -7.71
N ALA A 79 16.89 9.70 -7.53
CA ALA A 79 16.44 8.84 -6.43
C ALA A 79 16.74 7.34 -6.61
N HIS A 80 17.61 6.99 -7.57
CA HIS A 80 18.08 5.63 -7.81
C HIS A 80 19.05 5.09 -6.74
N GLN A 81 19.32 5.86 -5.68
CA GLN A 81 20.36 5.52 -4.71
C GLN A 81 19.80 5.30 -3.31
N VAL A 82 19.20 4.14 -3.09
CA VAL A 82 19.44 3.39 -1.86
C VAL A 82 19.78 1.96 -2.25
N THR A 83 21.05 1.66 -2.06
CA THR A 83 21.85 0.47 -2.36
C THR A 83 21.43 -0.77 -1.56
N GLU A 84 20.17 -1.17 -1.65
CA GLU A 84 19.84 -2.58 -1.47
C GLU A 84 20.03 -3.26 -2.83
N ARG A 85 20.81 -4.35 -2.90
CA ARG A 85 20.93 -5.22 -4.09
C ARG A 85 19.56 -5.27 -4.77
N LYS A 86 19.46 -4.75 -6.00
CA LYS A 86 18.19 -4.68 -6.73
C LYS A 86 17.56 -6.07 -6.66
N LYS A 87 16.49 -6.21 -5.87
CA LYS A 87 15.71 -7.44 -5.81
C LYS A 87 15.10 -7.62 -7.21
N GLU A 88 15.68 -8.51 -8.00
CA GLU A 88 15.40 -8.69 -9.42
C GLU A 88 14.01 -9.28 -9.66
N TRP A 89 13.49 -10.05 -8.70
CA TRP A 89 12.26 -10.82 -8.87
C TRP A 89 11.08 -10.19 -8.12
N SER A 90 11.24 -9.91 -6.84
CA SER A 90 10.16 -9.45 -5.97
C SER A 90 9.72 -8.01 -6.22
N ARG A 91 10.65 -7.10 -6.53
CA ARG A 91 10.30 -5.69 -6.80
C ARG A 91 9.48 -5.53 -8.09
N PRO A 92 9.90 -6.06 -9.24
CA PRO A 92 9.08 -6.01 -10.45
C PRO A 92 7.74 -6.75 -10.28
N LEU A 93 7.75 -7.88 -9.57
CA LEU A 93 6.51 -8.62 -9.30
C LEU A 93 5.55 -7.81 -8.42
N ALA A 94 6.02 -7.15 -7.37
CA ALA A 94 5.18 -6.32 -6.51
C ALA A 94 4.56 -5.14 -7.28
N GLN A 95 5.34 -4.49 -8.17
CA GLN A 95 4.80 -3.48 -9.08
C GLN A 95 3.70 -4.06 -9.98
N HIS A 96 3.94 -5.23 -10.56
CA HIS A 96 2.97 -5.88 -11.44
C HIS A 96 1.69 -6.28 -10.69
N ILE A 97 1.81 -6.82 -9.48
CA ILE A 97 0.65 -7.12 -8.62
C ILE A 97 -0.13 -5.85 -8.30
N PHE A 98 0.54 -4.76 -7.92
CA PHE A 98 -0.13 -3.50 -7.61
C PHE A 98 -0.85 -2.90 -8.81
N MET A 99 -0.27 -2.98 -10.01
CA MET A 99 -0.92 -2.50 -11.24
C MET A 99 -2.03 -3.43 -11.75
N SER A 100 -2.05 -4.69 -11.33
CA SER A 100 -3.05 -5.69 -11.74
C SER A 100 -3.45 -6.60 -10.57
N PRO A 101 -4.07 -6.04 -9.52
CA PRO A 101 -4.31 -6.76 -8.27
C PRO A 101 -5.32 -7.91 -8.40
N GLN A 102 -6.19 -7.84 -9.42
CA GLN A 102 -7.15 -8.88 -9.81
C GLN A 102 -6.49 -10.15 -10.35
N GLY A 103 -5.22 -10.08 -10.74
CA GLY A 103 -4.52 -11.21 -11.31
C GLY A 103 -4.61 -12.45 -10.42
N SER A 104 -4.72 -13.62 -11.04
CA SER A 104 -4.59 -14.90 -10.35
C SER A 104 -3.11 -15.16 -10.04
N TRP A 105 -2.62 -14.49 -9.01
CA TRP A 105 -1.22 -14.51 -8.58
C TRP A 105 -0.88 -15.82 -7.87
N THR A 106 -0.69 -16.86 -8.65
CA THR A 106 -0.24 -18.18 -8.20
C THR A 106 1.21 -18.42 -8.59
N ALA A 107 1.87 -19.37 -7.93
CA ALA A 107 3.23 -19.76 -8.31
C ALA A 107 3.31 -20.28 -9.76
N ALA A 108 2.23 -20.89 -10.28
CA ALA A 108 2.15 -21.32 -11.67
C ALA A 108 2.08 -20.14 -12.64
N CYS A 109 1.23 -19.15 -12.35
CA CYS A 109 1.12 -17.92 -13.14
C CYS A 109 2.47 -17.17 -13.21
N VAL A 110 3.11 -16.97 -12.05
CA VAL A 110 4.42 -16.31 -11.96
C VAL A 110 5.50 -17.12 -12.70
N ALA A 111 5.50 -18.44 -12.53
CA ALA A 111 6.48 -19.31 -13.19
C ALA A 111 6.33 -19.31 -14.72
N HIS A 112 5.10 -19.28 -15.23
CA HIS A 112 4.83 -19.11 -16.66
C HIS A 112 5.39 -17.77 -17.18
N GLN A 113 5.13 -16.65 -16.48
CA GLN A 113 5.67 -15.34 -16.84
C GLN A 113 7.21 -15.31 -16.84
N TRP A 114 7.84 -16.05 -15.92
CA TRP A 114 9.29 -16.10 -15.77
C TRP A 114 9.96 -17.25 -16.54
N GLN A 115 9.20 -18.02 -17.33
CA GLN A 115 9.66 -19.19 -18.07
C GLN A 115 10.46 -20.19 -17.23
N VAL A 116 9.95 -20.51 -16.03
CA VAL A 116 10.54 -21.48 -15.10
C VAL A 116 9.50 -22.40 -14.49
N THR A 117 9.93 -23.34 -13.65
CA THR A 117 9.01 -24.15 -12.84
C THR A 117 8.47 -23.36 -11.63
N PRO A 118 7.29 -23.71 -11.09
CA PRO A 118 6.75 -23.10 -9.87
C PRO A 118 7.69 -23.19 -8.67
N GLN A 119 8.45 -24.28 -8.55
CA GLN A 119 9.46 -24.44 -7.52
C GLN A 119 10.59 -23.41 -7.65
N LYS A 120 11.10 -23.20 -8.88
CA LYS A 120 12.16 -22.22 -9.15
C LYS A 120 11.68 -20.79 -8.95
N ALA A 121 10.44 -20.48 -9.30
CA ALA A 121 9.83 -19.18 -9.00
C ALA A 121 9.77 -18.90 -7.48
N ARG A 122 9.32 -19.88 -6.68
CA ARG A 122 9.34 -19.77 -5.21
C ARG A 122 10.75 -19.62 -4.67
N ALA A 123 11.72 -20.39 -5.17
CA ALA A 123 13.12 -20.32 -4.75
C ALA A 123 13.73 -18.95 -5.02
N ARG A 124 13.42 -18.32 -6.16
CA ARG A 124 13.87 -16.95 -6.50
C ARG A 124 13.32 -15.91 -5.51
N LEU A 125 12.03 -15.97 -5.20
CA LEU A 125 11.43 -15.08 -4.19
C LEU A 125 12.00 -15.32 -2.80
N PHE A 126 12.18 -16.59 -2.42
CA PHE A 126 12.75 -16.97 -1.13
C PHE A 126 14.19 -16.48 -0.97
N ALA A 127 15.01 -16.55 -2.04
CA ALA A 127 16.36 -15.99 -2.04
C ALA A 127 16.40 -14.47 -1.80
N GLU A 128 15.29 -13.77 -2.08
CA GLU A 128 15.12 -12.34 -1.80
C GLU A 128 14.40 -12.05 -0.47
N GLY A 129 14.15 -13.10 0.34
CA GLY A 129 13.45 -13.01 1.62
C GLY A 129 11.96 -12.72 1.48
N GLU A 130 11.36 -13.03 0.33
CA GLU A 130 9.95 -12.74 0.04
C GLU A 130 9.15 -14.02 -0.19
N ALA A 131 7.88 -13.98 0.19
CA ALA A 131 6.91 -15.03 -0.11
C ALA A 131 5.83 -14.48 -1.03
N LEU A 132 5.47 -15.22 -2.08
CA LEU A 132 4.46 -14.79 -3.05
C LEU A 132 3.14 -14.37 -2.37
N ARG A 133 2.67 -15.19 -1.41
CA ARG A 133 1.41 -14.91 -0.69
C ARG A 133 1.47 -13.59 0.07
N SER A 134 2.59 -13.31 0.75
CA SER A 134 2.78 -12.07 1.50
C SER A 134 2.85 -10.86 0.57
N LEU A 135 3.60 -10.97 -0.53
CA LEU A 135 3.65 -9.93 -1.56
C LEU A 135 2.25 -9.62 -2.12
N VAL A 136 1.49 -10.65 -2.50
CA VAL A 136 0.14 -10.44 -3.05
C VAL A 136 -0.76 -9.73 -2.04
N ARG A 137 -0.79 -10.17 -0.78
CA ARG A 137 -1.59 -9.54 0.25
C ARG A 137 -1.22 -8.07 0.47
N GLU A 138 0.07 -7.80 0.67
CA GLU A 138 0.59 -6.46 0.92
C GLU A 138 0.29 -5.51 -0.24
N GLN A 139 0.52 -5.95 -1.48
CA GLN A 139 0.27 -5.12 -2.66
C GLN A 139 -1.22 -4.89 -2.93
N ARG A 140 -2.10 -5.84 -2.60
CA ARG A 140 -3.55 -5.66 -2.67
C ARG A 140 -4.06 -4.66 -1.64
N VAL A 141 -3.53 -4.67 -0.42
CA VAL A 141 -3.85 -3.65 0.61
C VAL A 141 -3.33 -2.27 0.18
N ALA A 142 -2.08 -2.19 -0.28
CA ALA A 142 -1.52 -0.94 -0.79
C ALA A 142 -2.37 -0.38 -1.95
N HIS A 143 -2.82 -1.23 -2.87
CA HIS A 143 -3.74 -0.83 -3.94
C HIS A 143 -5.09 -0.36 -3.39
N ALA A 144 -5.67 -1.05 -2.41
CA ALA A 144 -6.94 -0.64 -1.80
C ALA A 144 -6.82 0.75 -1.13
N LEU A 145 -5.75 1.00 -0.39
CA LEU A 145 -5.46 2.31 0.21
C LEU A 145 -5.29 3.40 -0.86
N TYR A 146 -4.56 3.09 -1.93
CA TYR A 146 -4.40 4.00 -3.07
C TYR A 146 -5.75 4.32 -3.75
N MET A 147 -6.61 3.32 -3.94
CA MET A 147 -7.94 3.50 -4.52
C MET A 147 -8.85 4.30 -3.58
N ALA A 148 -8.81 4.03 -2.27
CA ALA A 148 -9.56 4.78 -1.27
C ALA A 148 -9.16 6.27 -1.26
N ALA A 149 -7.86 6.55 -1.36
CA ALA A 149 -7.35 7.92 -1.46
C ALA A 149 -7.70 8.63 -2.78
N ARG A 150 -8.24 7.91 -3.76
CA ARG A 150 -8.60 8.42 -5.10
C ARG A 150 -10.10 8.39 -5.40
N ALA A 151 -10.93 7.88 -4.50
CA ALA A 151 -12.38 7.88 -4.71
C ALA A 151 -12.91 9.33 -4.57
N ASP A 152 -13.53 9.87 -5.62
CA ASP A 152 -14.20 11.17 -5.57
C ASP A 152 -15.50 11.05 -4.77
N GLY A 153 -15.75 12.05 -3.93
CA GLY A 153 -16.83 12.12 -2.94
C GLY A 153 -18.27 12.17 -3.48
N SER A 154 -18.57 11.65 -4.66
CA SER A 154 -19.96 11.65 -5.15
C SER A 154 -20.48 10.34 -5.74
N ASP A 155 -19.66 9.42 -6.28
CA ASP A 155 -20.19 8.17 -6.86
C ASP A 155 -19.14 7.04 -6.84
N SER A 156 -19.50 5.87 -6.28
CA SER A 156 -18.73 4.62 -6.12
C SER A 156 -18.07 4.29 -4.76
N HIS A 157 -18.62 4.80 -3.65
CA HIS A 157 -18.24 4.43 -2.27
C HIS A 157 -18.86 3.11 -1.81
N ASP A 158 -18.56 2.00 -2.47
CA ASP A 158 -18.73 0.71 -1.81
C ASP A 158 -17.34 0.13 -1.51
N LEU A 159 -17.07 -0.11 -0.23
CA LEU A 159 -15.90 -0.89 0.21
C LEU A 159 -15.83 -2.20 -0.58
N ALA A 160 -16.97 -2.79 -0.94
CA ALA A 160 -17.02 -3.97 -1.78
C ALA A 160 -16.45 -3.71 -3.19
N THR A 161 -16.68 -2.54 -3.77
CA THR A 161 -16.08 -2.18 -5.06
C THR A 161 -14.57 -2.01 -4.93
N ILE A 162 -14.06 -1.39 -3.86
CA ILE A 162 -12.61 -1.27 -3.60
C ILE A 162 -11.99 -2.64 -3.35
N ALA A 163 -12.64 -3.49 -2.56
CA ALA A 163 -12.19 -4.84 -2.26
C ALA A 163 -12.11 -5.69 -3.54
N VAL A 164 -13.19 -5.68 -4.33
CA VAL A 164 -13.24 -6.36 -5.62
C VAL A 164 -12.16 -5.80 -6.52
N ARG A 165 -12.05 -4.49 -6.73
CA ARG A 165 -11.01 -3.85 -7.58
C ARG A 165 -9.58 -4.02 -7.06
N SER A 166 -9.40 -4.38 -5.80
CA SER A 166 -8.10 -4.70 -5.19
C SER A 166 -7.82 -6.20 -5.07
N GLY A 167 -8.72 -7.05 -5.54
CA GLY A 167 -8.44 -8.46 -5.85
C GLY A 167 -8.83 -9.40 -4.73
N PHE A 168 -9.60 -8.90 -3.76
CA PHE A 168 -10.10 -9.71 -2.67
C PHE A 168 -11.31 -10.53 -3.14
N ALA A 169 -11.34 -11.80 -2.77
CA ALA A 169 -12.41 -12.72 -3.15
C ALA A 169 -13.73 -12.46 -2.40
N SER A 170 -13.66 -11.77 -1.26
CA SER A 170 -14.82 -11.40 -0.45
C SER A 170 -14.50 -10.19 0.43
N MET A 171 -15.56 -9.54 0.91
CA MET A 171 -15.44 -8.47 1.90
C MET A 171 -14.83 -8.93 3.22
N ALA A 172 -15.17 -10.14 3.68
CA ALA A 172 -14.55 -10.72 4.88
C ALA A 172 -13.03 -10.85 4.72
N ALA A 173 -12.56 -11.39 3.59
CA ALA A 173 -11.13 -11.53 3.33
C ALA A 173 -10.41 -10.17 3.22
N PHE A 174 -11.11 -9.13 2.74
CA PHE A 174 -10.60 -7.77 2.72
C PHE A 174 -10.47 -7.20 4.14
N SER A 175 -11.53 -7.27 4.93
CA SER A 175 -11.54 -6.80 6.33
C SER A 175 -10.47 -7.50 7.17
N ASP A 176 -10.37 -8.83 7.10
CA ASP A 176 -9.38 -9.61 7.86
C ASP A 176 -7.95 -9.16 7.56
N ILE A 177 -7.64 -8.96 6.28
CA ILE A 177 -6.29 -8.58 5.84
C ILE A 177 -6.01 -7.10 6.18
N CYS A 178 -7.01 -6.24 6.08
CA CYS A 178 -6.89 -4.85 6.52
C CYS A 178 -6.63 -4.79 8.02
N GLU A 179 -7.36 -5.52 8.85
CA GLU A 179 -7.14 -5.58 10.29
C GLU A 179 -5.75 -6.17 10.63
N GLU A 180 -5.35 -7.26 9.97
CA GLU A 180 -4.01 -7.87 10.13
C GLU A 180 -2.87 -6.89 9.82
N MET A 181 -3.04 -6.03 8.81
CA MET A 181 -1.99 -5.14 8.30
C MET A 181 -2.05 -3.73 8.90
N THR A 182 -3.21 -3.25 9.32
CA THR A 182 -3.44 -1.85 9.72
C THR A 182 -4.04 -1.71 11.12
N GLY A 183 -4.26 -2.82 11.83
CA GLY A 183 -4.84 -2.81 13.18
C GLY A 183 -6.25 -2.23 13.26
N VAL A 184 -6.90 -1.94 12.13
CA VAL A 184 -8.26 -1.41 12.05
C VAL A 184 -9.06 -2.14 10.98
N PRO A 185 -10.39 -2.23 11.12
CA PRO A 185 -11.25 -2.78 10.09
C PRO A 185 -11.31 -1.88 8.85
N ALA A 186 -11.61 -2.49 7.70
CA ALA A 186 -11.54 -1.82 6.40
C ALA A 186 -12.55 -0.67 6.22
N ASP A 187 -13.63 -0.67 6.98
CA ASP A 187 -14.62 0.40 7.03
C ASP A 187 -14.06 1.71 7.61
N ALA A 188 -13.02 1.63 8.44
CA ALA A 188 -12.36 2.81 8.99
C ALA A 188 -11.64 3.65 7.92
N PHE A 189 -11.43 3.15 6.70
CA PHE A 189 -10.74 3.90 5.62
C PHE A 189 -11.64 4.85 4.82
N LEU A 190 -12.96 4.71 4.90
CA LEU A 190 -13.90 5.48 4.08
C LEU A 190 -14.88 6.35 4.89
N GLN A 191 -14.67 6.48 6.21
CA GLN A 191 -15.55 7.24 7.12
C GLN A 191 -15.02 8.63 7.41
#